data_AF-A0A503Y2U8-F1
#
_entry.id   AF-A0A503Y2U8-F1
#
_cell.length_a   1.000
_cell.length_b   1.000
_cell.length_c   1.000
_cell.angle_alpha   90.00
_cell.angle_beta   90.00
_cell.angle_gamma   90.00
#
_symmetry.space_group_name_H-M   'P 1'
#
loop_
_entity.id
_entity.type
_entity.pdbx_description
1 polymer ?
#
loop_
_entity_poly.entity_id
_entity_poly.type
_entity_poly.pdbx_seq_one_letter_code
_entity_poly.pdbx_strand_id
1 'polypeptide(L)'
;MRWNMMALASCLVMAGCVGNSMSERQDENVQSSLQYDSVPCGQLLAQRNALAQQHNLSQQAKPTFSNPAMGFGPFIPDMRSKAKRDADKASGEIDAMNRSIERRDCGKPDKQKKLALPG
;
A
#
# COMPACT_ATOMS: atom_id res chain seq x y z
N MET A 1 -16.66 19.51 -44.13
CA MET A 1 -17.21 19.87 -42.80
C MET A 1 -17.21 18.71 -41.78
N ARG A 2 -17.36 17.44 -42.19
CA ARG A 2 -17.43 16.27 -41.27
C ARG A 2 -16.07 15.78 -40.72
N TRP A 3 -14.95 16.16 -41.31
CA TRP A 3 -13.60 15.72 -40.88
C TRP A 3 -13.12 16.45 -39.62
N ASN A 4 -13.43 17.74 -39.49
CA ASN A 4 -13.02 18.56 -38.34
C ASN A 4 -13.70 18.11 -37.03
N MET A 5 -14.89 17.52 -37.12
CA MET A 5 -15.60 16.94 -35.96
C MET A 5 -14.95 15.64 -35.45
N MET A 6 -14.33 14.83 -36.33
CA MET A 6 -13.59 13.63 -35.89
C MET A 6 -12.27 14.00 -35.20
N ALA A 7 -11.59 15.07 -35.64
CA ALA A 7 -10.34 15.51 -35.01
C ALA A 7 -10.54 16.03 -33.58
N LEU A 8 -11.65 16.75 -33.33
CA LEU A 8 -12.01 17.27 -32.00
C LEU A 8 -12.39 16.16 -31.01
N ALA A 9 -13.01 15.07 -31.47
CA ALA A 9 -13.35 13.92 -30.63
C ALA A 9 -12.11 13.13 -30.19
N SER A 10 -11.07 13.03 -31.01
CA SER A 10 -9.83 12.31 -30.65
C SER A 10 -8.97 13.01 -29.59
N CYS A 11 -9.01 14.34 -29.47
CA CYS A 11 -8.24 15.06 -28.45
C CYS A 11 -8.82 14.90 -27.03
N LEU A 12 -10.13 14.65 -26.90
CA LEU A 12 -10.77 14.47 -25.59
C LEU A 12 -10.47 13.10 -24.95
N VAL A 13 -10.12 12.08 -25.75
CA VAL A 13 -9.78 10.74 -25.23
C VAL A 13 -8.39 10.70 -24.60
N MET A 14 -7.47 11.61 -24.97
CA MET A 14 -6.12 11.64 -24.39
C MET A 14 -6.02 12.42 -23.06
N ALA A 15 -7.06 13.19 -22.68
CA ALA A 15 -7.10 13.91 -21.42
C ALA A 15 -7.79 13.13 -20.28
N GLY A 16 -8.44 12.00 -20.59
CA GLY A 16 -9.03 11.10 -19.60
C GLY A 16 -8.08 9.94 -19.31
N CYS A 17 -7.77 9.71 -18.02
CA CYS A 17 -7.06 8.53 -17.50
C CYS A 17 -5.51 8.54 -17.50
N VAL A 18 -4.86 9.68 -17.26
CA VAL A 18 -3.49 9.67 -16.72
C VAL A 18 -3.54 9.95 -15.21
N GLY A 19 -4.20 9.05 -14.47
CA GLY A 19 -4.11 8.97 -13.01
C GLY A 19 -2.74 8.40 -12.64
N ASN A 20 -1.73 9.27 -12.65
CA ASN A 20 -0.34 8.92 -12.34
C ASN A 20 0.28 9.94 -11.39
N SER A 21 -0.58 10.68 -10.71
CA SER A 21 -0.16 11.71 -9.80
C SER A 21 0.53 11.09 -8.59
N MET A 22 1.44 11.86 -8.00
CA MET A 22 2.19 11.42 -6.84
C MET A 22 1.25 11.02 -5.69
N SER A 23 0.17 11.79 -5.45
CA SER A 23 -0.77 11.48 -4.36
C SER A 23 -1.50 10.17 -4.59
N GLU A 24 -2.01 9.93 -5.81
CA GLU A 24 -2.67 8.66 -6.14
C GLU A 24 -1.71 7.48 -5.95
N ARG A 25 -0.46 7.61 -6.41
CA ARG A 25 0.57 6.57 -6.26
C ARG A 25 1.01 6.34 -4.81
N GLN A 26 0.77 7.28 -3.91
CA GLN A 26 1.06 7.10 -2.49
C GLN A 26 -0.11 6.47 -1.75
N ASP A 27 -1.33 6.86 -2.09
CA ASP A 27 -2.55 6.25 -1.59
C ASP A 27 -2.65 4.76 -2.00
N GLU A 28 -2.20 4.40 -3.20
CA GLU A 28 -2.08 3.00 -3.64
C GLU A 28 -1.16 2.14 -2.75
N ASN A 29 -0.19 2.74 -2.06
CA ASN A 29 0.68 1.98 -1.14
C ASN A 29 -0.03 1.69 0.19
N VAL A 30 -1.19 2.32 0.47
CA VAL A 30 -2.00 2.02 1.65
C VAL A 30 -2.80 0.76 1.40
N GLN A 31 -2.22 -0.39 1.71
CA GLN A 31 -2.89 -1.68 1.49
C GLN A 31 -3.85 -2.04 2.62
N SER A 32 -4.91 -2.80 2.31
CA SER A 32 -5.82 -3.30 3.34
C SER A 32 -5.18 -4.45 4.12
N SER A 33 -5.23 -4.36 5.44
CA SER A 33 -4.74 -5.43 6.31
C SER A 33 -5.64 -6.67 6.35
N LEU A 34 -6.91 -6.56 5.94
CA LEU A 34 -7.87 -7.67 5.98
C LEU A 34 -7.46 -8.86 5.11
N GLN A 35 -6.72 -8.59 4.03
CA GLN A 35 -6.23 -9.64 3.12
C GLN A 35 -5.25 -10.59 3.81
N TYR A 36 -4.62 -10.16 4.91
CA TYR A 36 -3.65 -10.94 5.68
C TYR A 36 -4.26 -11.67 6.87
N ASP A 37 -5.53 -11.41 7.20
CA ASP A 37 -6.19 -12.00 8.37
C ASP A 37 -6.45 -13.50 8.23
N SER A 38 -6.50 -14.02 6.99
CA SER A 38 -6.61 -15.45 6.70
C SER A 38 -5.26 -16.18 6.66
N VAL A 39 -4.14 -15.45 6.57
CA VAL A 39 -2.79 -16.05 6.48
C VAL A 39 -2.38 -16.61 7.86
N PRO A 40 -1.84 -17.83 7.97
CA PRO A 40 -1.33 -18.35 9.24
C PRO A 40 -0.26 -17.45 9.88
N CYS A 41 -0.33 -17.20 11.19
CA CYS A 41 0.56 -16.25 11.88
C CYS A 41 2.06 -16.51 11.63
N GLY A 42 2.50 -17.77 11.68
CA GLY A 42 3.91 -18.11 11.42
C GLY A 42 4.35 -17.75 10.00
N GLN A 43 3.49 -18.02 9.01
CA GLN A 43 3.72 -17.66 7.62
C GLN A 43 3.71 -16.14 7.42
N LEU A 44 2.78 -15.44 8.08
CA LEU A 44 2.67 -13.98 8.00
C LEU A 44 3.90 -13.27 8.58
N LEU A 45 4.41 -13.73 9.72
CA LEU A 45 5.63 -13.20 10.35
C LEU A 45 6.87 -13.42 9.46
N ALA A 46 6.96 -14.60 8.83
CA ALA A 46 8.05 -14.93 7.91
C ALA A 46 7.99 -14.09 6.63
N GLN A 47 6.81 -13.93 6.02
CA GLN A 47 6.60 -13.09 4.84
C GLN A 47 6.98 -11.64 5.11
N ARG A 48 6.50 -11.06 6.22
CA ARG A 48 6.82 -9.70 6.65
C ARG A 48 8.33 -9.51 6.87
N ASN A 49 9.02 -10.50 7.45
CA ASN A 49 10.47 -10.46 7.65
C ASN A 49 11.26 -10.55 6.34
N ALA A 50 10.87 -11.47 5.45
CA ALA A 50 11.51 -11.63 4.15
C ALA A 50 11.36 -10.36 3.29
N LEU A 51 10.16 -9.77 3.27
CA LEU A 51 9.89 -8.54 2.54
C LEU A 51 10.70 -7.35 3.09
N ALA A 52 10.77 -7.23 4.42
CA ALA A 52 11.60 -6.20 5.07
C ALA A 52 13.08 -6.36 4.71
N GLN A 53 13.61 -7.58 4.73
CA GLN A 53 15.01 -7.85 4.35
C GLN A 53 15.27 -7.58 2.87
N GLN A 54 14.38 -8.01 1.97
CA GLN A 54 14.52 -7.83 0.52
C GLN A 54 14.65 -6.35 0.13
N HIS A 55 13.91 -5.47 0.81
CA HIS A 55 13.90 -4.03 0.53
C HIS A 55 14.79 -3.21 1.48
N ASN A 56 15.55 -3.85 2.38
CA ASN A 56 16.32 -3.20 3.45
C ASN A 56 15.48 -2.22 4.29
N LEU A 57 14.24 -2.62 4.59
CA LEU A 57 13.28 -1.86 5.38
C LEU A 57 13.20 -2.38 6.82
N SER A 58 12.71 -1.53 7.72
CA SER A 58 12.32 -1.99 9.07
C SER A 58 11.12 -2.95 8.98
N GLN A 59 11.06 -3.92 9.89
CA GLN A 59 9.87 -4.76 10.08
C GLN A 59 8.63 -3.95 10.50
N GLN A 60 8.82 -2.71 10.94
CA GLN A 60 7.76 -1.76 11.36
C GLN A 60 7.63 -0.60 10.36
N ALA A 61 8.10 -0.78 9.12
CA ALA A 61 8.01 0.25 8.10
C ALA A 61 6.55 0.67 7.86
N LYS A 62 6.36 1.96 7.64
CA LYS A 62 5.07 2.58 7.31
C LYS A 62 5.14 3.24 5.94
N PRO A 63 4.03 3.29 5.18
CA PRO A 63 3.97 4.05 3.94
C PRO A 63 4.30 5.52 4.24
N THR A 64 5.13 6.11 3.36
CA THR A 64 5.49 7.53 3.44
C THR A 64 4.63 8.32 2.48
N PHE A 65 4.09 9.43 2.97
CA PHE A 65 3.39 10.40 2.16
C PHE A 65 4.29 11.63 2.00
N SER A 66 4.53 12.06 0.76
CA SER A 66 5.08 13.39 0.52
C SER A 66 3.93 14.36 0.48
N ASN A 67 4.00 15.42 1.29
CA ASN A 67 3.05 16.52 1.22
C ASN A 67 3.45 17.45 0.07
N PRO A 68 2.77 17.43 -1.08
CA PRO A 68 3.04 18.39 -2.13
C PRO A 68 2.57 19.74 -1.61
N ALA A 69 3.53 20.64 -1.36
CA ALA A 69 3.21 22.00 -0.95
C ALA A 69 2.14 22.57 -1.91
N MET A 70 1.03 23.01 -1.34
CA MET A 70 -0.10 23.68 -2.03
C MET A 70 -1.21 22.80 -2.64
N GLY A 71 -1.40 21.54 -2.23
CA GLY A 71 -2.61 20.78 -2.61
C GLY A 71 -2.67 20.36 -4.08
N PHE A 72 -1.59 20.56 -4.84
CA PHE A 72 -1.44 20.10 -6.22
C PHE A 72 -1.04 18.62 -6.33
N GLY A 73 -1.14 17.84 -5.25
CA GLY A 73 -0.78 16.42 -5.24
C GLY A 73 -1.36 15.61 -6.40
N PRO A 74 -2.66 15.77 -6.74
CA PRO A 74 -3.29 15.09 -7.86
C PRO A 74 -2.81 15.53 -9.25
N PHE A 75 -2.00 16.59 -9.34
CA PHE A 75 -1.52 17.15 -10.60
C PHE A 75 0.00 17.05 -10.75
N ILE A 76 0.73 16.75 -9.68
CA ILE A 76 2.18 16.58 -9.70
C ILE A 76 2.50 15.14 -10.10
N PRO A 77 3.27 14.91 -11.18
CA PRO A 77 3.66 13.57 -11.58
C PRO A 77 4.57 12.90 -10.52
N ASP A 78 4.46 11.58 -10.37
CA ASP A 78 5.37 10.83 -9.50
C ASP A 78 6.79 10.75 -10.10
N MET A 79 7.66 11.65 -9.64
CA MET A 79 9.07 11.72 -10.06
C MET A 79 9.99 10.74 -9.30
N ARG A 80 9.46 9.87 -8.42
CA ARG A 80 10.29 8.93 -7.66
C ARG A 80 10.95 7.90 -8.56
N SER A 81 12.18 7.50 -8.22
CA SER A 81 12.86 6.38 -8.88
C SER A 81 12.08 5.08 -8.70
N LYS A 82 12.27 4.10 -9.59
CA LYS A 82 11.62 2.79 -9.49
C LYS A 82 11.94 2.12 -8.15
N ALA A 83 13.21 2.14 -7.74
CA ALA A 83 13.64 1.55 -6.47
C ALA A 83 12.92 2.17 -5.27
N LYS A 84 12.71 3.50 -5.28
CA LYS A 84 11.97 4.18 -4.21
C LYS A 84 10.49 3.81 -4.22
N ARG A 85 9.87 3.72 -5.39
CA ARG A 85 8.48 3.26 -5.54
C ARG A 85 8.29 1.83 -5.03
N ASP A 86 9.19 0.93 -5.39
CA ASP A 86 9.14 -0.47 -4.94
C ASP A 86 9.30 -0.57 -3.41
N ALA A 87 10.21 0.21 -2.82
CA ALA A 87 10.39 0.26 -1.37
C ALA A 87 9.16 0.87 -0.64
N ASP A 88 8.54 1.91 -1.20
CA ASP A 88 7.35 2.53 -0.62
C ASP A 88 6.11 1.62 -0.73
N LYS A 89 6.04 0.80 -1.79
CA LYS A 89 5.03 -0.26 -1.89
C LYS A 89 5.24 -1.34 -0.84
N ALA A 90 6.49 -1.82 -0.70
CA ALA A 90 6.84 -2.83 0.30
C ALA A 90 6.59 -2.35 1.74
N SER A 91 6.84 -1.07 2.04
CA SER A 91 6.51 -0.52 3.37
C SER A 91 5.01 -0.50 3.65
N GLY A 92 4.18 -0.26 2.62
CA GLY A 92 2.73 -0.40 2.68
C GLY A 92 2.25 -1.82 2.98
N GLU A 93 2.85 -2.82 2.33
CA GLU A 93 2.59 -4.25 2.59
C GLU A 93 2.99 -4.64 4.00
N ILE A 94 4.17 -4.20 4.46
CA ILE A 94 4.66 -4.41 5.83
C ILE A 94 3.70 -3.81 6.85
N ASP A 95 3.24 -2.57 6.68
CA ASP A 95 2.26 -1.94 7.56
C ASP A 95 0.93 -2.71 7.59
N ALA A 96 0.45 -3.15 6.43
CA ALA A 96 -0.77 -3.95 6.34
C ALA A 96 -0.64 -5.31 7.07
N MET A 97 0.48 -6.01 6.89
CA MET A 97 0.79 -7.25 7.60
C MET A 97 0.91 -7.01 9.11
N ASN A 98 1.59 -5.94 9.54
CA ASN A 98 1.75 -5.61 10.96
C ASN A 98 0.41 -5.34 11.64
N ARG A 99 -0.51 -4.62 10.99
CA ARG A 99 -1.85 -4.40 11.55
C ARG A 99 -2.64 -5.69 11.70
N SER A 100 -2.47 -6.66 10.80
CA SER A 100 -3.07 -7.99 10.95
C SER A 100 -2.43 -8.78 12.10
N ILE A 101 -1.09 -8.76 12.20
CA ILE A 101 -0.32 -9.36 13.30
C ILE A 101 -0.76 -8.79 14.66
N GLU A 102 -0.89 -7.47 14.77
CA GLU A 102 -1.30 -6.77 15.99
C GLU A 102 -2.73 -7.11 16.39
N ARG A 103 -3.69 -7.09 15.46
CA ARG A 103 -5.08 -7.45 15.74
C ARG A 103 -5.24 -8.90 16.18
N ARG A 104 -4.44 -9.81 15.60
CA ARG A 104 -4.52 -11.25 15.86
C ARG A 104 -3.57 -11.71 16.96
N ASP A 105 -2.85 -10.78 17.59
CA ASP A 105 -1.83 -11.05 18.61
C ASP A 105 -0.81 -12.12 18.16
N CYS A 106 -0.51 -12.18 16.85
CA CYS A 106 0.41 -13.17 16.29
C CYS A 106 1.81 -13.03 16.92
N GLY A 107 2.33 -14.13 17.47
CA GLY A 107 3.66 -14.15 18.12
C GLY A 107 3.66 -13.78 19.61
N LYS A 108 2.50 -13.46 20.20
CA LYS A 108 2.36 -13.44 21.66
C LYS A 108 2.13 -14.88 22.15
N PRO A 109 2.73 -15.29 23.28
CA PRO A 109 2.39 -16.56 23.90
C PRO A 109 0.90 -16.52 24.24
N ASP A 110 0.16 -17.50 23.71
CA ASP A 110 -1.28 -17.66 23.83
C ASP A 110 -1.83 -17.15 25.16
N LYS A 111 -2.64 -16.08 25.12
CA LYS A 111 -3.61 -15.79 26.20
C LYS A 111 -4.77 -16.79 26.19
N GLN A 112 -4.60 -17.99 25.61
CA GLN A 112 -5.62 -19.03 25.50
C GLN A 112 -5.96 -19.74 26.82
N LYS A 113 -5.43 -19.32 27.98
CA LYS A 113 -5.86 -19.87 29.28
C LYS A 113 -6.97 -19.10 30.00
N LYS A 114 -7.46 -17.97 29.46
CA LYS A 114 -8.48 -17.15 30.17
C LYS A 114 -9.92 -17.26 29.65
N LEU A 115 -10.20 -18.15 28.68
CA LEU A 115 -11.57 -18.48 28.26
C LEU A 115 -11.93 -19.96 28.47
N ALA A 116 -11.26 -20.64 29.42
CA ALA A 116 -11.88 -21.79 30.05
C ALA A 116 -13.03 -21.27 30.92
N LEU A 117 -14.23 -21.20 30.32
CA LEU A 117 -15.48 -21.06 31.05
C LEU A 117 -15.49 -22.10 32.18
N PRO A 118 -15.78 -21.71 33.44
CA PRO A 118 -16.10 -22.69 34.46
C PRO A 118 -17.42 -23.35 34.07
N GLY A 119 -17.34 -24.61 33.66
CA GLY A 119 -18.47 -25.55 33.64
C GLY A 119 -18.44 -26.37 34.91
#